data_AF-A0A8J2PD52-F1
#
_entry.id   AF-A0A8J2PD52-F1
#
_cell.length_a   1.000
_cell.length_b   1.000
_cell.length_c   1.000
_cell.angle_alpha   90.00
_cell.angle_beta   90.00
_cell.angle_gamma   90.00
#
_symmetry.space_group_name_H-M   'P 1'
#
loop_
_entity.id
_entity.type
_entity.pdbx_description
1 polymer ?
#
loop_
_entity_poly.entity_id
_entity_poly.type
_entity_poly.pdbx_seq_one_letter_code
_entity_poly.pdbx_strand_id
1 'polypeptide(L)'
;MIPATAGGKKLKNGTWTGHVGNLLYGRADLATITVFALNRLPYIDMCSPTEFTSITFCHGIPNPILSWKSIFWPFSPLTWIVFLNIVGATIVILKIVTIFAAKVYGTKVWSSSFTIWVILSSILQQNVRKLRTWDTRCLLTSWFLFLVLLTQAFLSNLFGFFVSPPLEFVPNTFQELATSDFLAGITYKGAVYQFFSNAKKGTTVDKVFGKFRTNEMDQCFKNV
;
A
#
# COMPACT_ATOMS: atom_id res chain seq x y z
N MET A 1 -1.23 39.84 -29.59
CA MET A 1 -2.09 39.59 -28.42
C MET A 1 -1.54 38.33 -27.73
N ILE A 2 -0.91 38.44 -26.56
CA ILE A 2 -0.30 37.28 -25.87
C ILE A 2 -1.41 36.61 -25.06
N PRO A 3 -1.68 35.29 -25.20
CA PRO A 3 -2.83 34.67 -24.56
C PRO A 3 -2.79 34.85 -23.04
N ALA A 4 -3.93 35.24 -22.48
CA ALA A 4 -4.12 35.62 -21.08
C ALA A 4 -4.24 34.42 -20.11
N THR A 5 -3.88 33.20 -20.52
CA THR A 5 -4.21 31.98 -19.76
C THR A 5 -3.22 31.63 -18.65
N ALA A 6 -2.20 32.46 -18.39
CA ALA A 6 -1.18 32.19 -17.38
C ALA A 6 -1.01 33.35 -16.40
N GLY A 7 -0.68 33.02 -15.13
CA GLY A 7 -0.42 33.98 -14.05
C GLY A 7 0.75 34.94 -14.28
N GLY A 8 1.48 34.79 -15.39
CA GLY A 8 2.48 35.74 -15.85
C GLY A 8 3.92 35.39 -15.47
N LYS A 9 4.82 35.64 -16.44
CA LYS A 9 6.26 35.36 -16.36
C LYS A 9 7.05 36.51 -16.99
N LYS A 10 8.20 36.81 -16.40
CA LYS A 10 9.23 37.69 -16.97
C LYS A 10 9.99 36.97 -18.08
N LEU A 11 9.96 37.53 -19.28
CA LEU A 11 10.71 37.05 -20.43
C LEU A 11 12.18 37.49 -20.36
N LYS A 12 13.04 36.88 -21.18
CA LYS A 12 14.48 37.22 -21.23
C LYS A 12 14.75 38.67 -21.64
N ASN A 13 13.88 39.23 -22.47
CA ASN A 13 13.89 40.64 -22.87
C ASN A 13 13.39 41.61 -21.77
N GLY A 14 13.07 41.09 -20.58
CA GLY A 14 12.58 41.88 -19.46
C GLY A 14 11.09 42.18 -19.46
N THR A 15 10.36 41.86 -20.53
CA THR A 15 8.92 42.12 -20.61
C THR A 15 8.10 41.08 -19.84
N TRP A 16 6.93 41.48 -19.37
CA TRP A 16 6.02 40.62 -18.61
C TRP A 16 4.87 40.12 -19.49
N THR A 17 4.41 38.91 -19.20
CA THR A 17 3.28 38.26 -19.90
C THR A 17 2.19 37.91 -18.89
N GLY A 18 1.02 37.48 -19.37
CA GLY A 18 -0.08 37.02 -18.52
C GLY A 18 -0.69 38.14 -17.65
N HIS A 19 -1.29 37.76 -16.51
CA HIS A 19 -1.93 38.70 -15.59
C HIS A 19 -0.99 39.83 -15.12
N VAL A 20 0.25 39.50 -14.76
CA VAL A 20 1.26 40.50 -14.36
C VAL A 20 1.52 41.51 -15.48
N GLY A 21 1.65 41.05 -16.73
CA GLY A 21 1.86 41.95 -17.86
C GLY A 21 0.65 42.84 -18.14
N ASN A 22 -0.57 42.31 -17.99
CA ASN A 22 -1.78 43.11 -18.20
C ASN A 22 -1.94 44.21 -17.17
N LEU A 23 -1.62 43.95 -15.90
CA LEU A 23 -1.59 44.97 -14.84
C LEU A 23 -0.48 46.00 -15.12
N LEU A 24 0.73 45.53 -15.40
CA LEU A 24 1.90 46.41 -15.59
C LEU A 24 1.76 47.35 -16.79
N TYR A 25 1.07 46.92 -17.86
CA TYR A 25 0.87 47.70 -19.08
C TYR A 25 -0.48 48.44 -19.12
N GLY A 26 -1.21 48.54 -18.01
CA GLY A 26 -2.49 49.25 -17.93
C GLY A 26 -3.59 48.65 -18.83
N ARG A 27 -3.54 47.34 -19.08
CA ARG A 27 -4.56 46.62 -19.87
C ARG A 27 -5.65 46.01 -18.98
N ALA A 28 -5.45 46.01 -17.66
CA ALA A 28 -6.40 45.56 -16.65
C ALA A 28 -6.15 46.34 -15.36
N ASP A 29 -7.22 46.65 -14.63
CA ASP A 29 -7.14 47.35 -13.33
C ASP A 29 -6.99 46.38 -12.14
N LEU A 30 -7.51 45.15 -12.29
CA LEU A 30 -7.44 44.08 -11.29
C LEU A 30 -7.19 42.74 -11.98
N ALA A 31 -6.45 41.84 -11.33
CA ALA A 31 -6.32 40.46 -11.76
C ALA A 31 -6.38 39.49 -10.57
N THR A 32 -7.15 38.42 -10.72
CA THR A 32 -7.18 37.32 -9.76
C THR A 32 -6.04 36.35 -10.06
N ILE A 33 -5.21 36.07 -9.06
CA ILE A 33 -4.08 35.14 -9.17
C ILE A 33 -4.22 34.07 -8.09
N THR A 34 -4.10 32.81 -8.49
CA THR A 34 -4.27 31.66 -7.59
C THR A 34 -3.03 31.34 -6.75
N VAL A 35 -1.84 31.70 -7.22
CA VAL A 35 -0.58 31.37 -6.55
C VAL A 35 0.28 32.61 -6.36
N PHE A 36 0.59 32.89 -5.09
CA PHE A 36 1.49 33.94 -4.67
C PHE A 36 2.94 33.61 -5.06
N ALA A 37 3.65 34.55 -5.67
CA ALA A 37 5.03 34.36 -6.09
C ALA A 37 5.87 35.60 -5.78
N LEU A 38 6.94 35.41 -4.99
CA LEU A 38 7.79 36.50 -4.49
C LEU A 38 8.46 37.32 -5.59
N ASN A 39 8.71 36.72 -6.75
CA ASN A 39 9.32 37.39 -7.90
C ASN A 39 8.41 38.42 -8.59
N ARG A 40 7.12 38.47 -8.26
CA ARG A 40 6.14 39.41 -8.82
C ARG A 40 5.94 40.66 -7.97
N LEU A 41 6.22 40.58 -6.67
CA LEU A 41 6.06 41.69 -5.71
C LEU A 41 6.75 43.00 -6.12
N PRO A 42 7.93 43.00 -6.78
CA PRO A 42 8.56 44.26 -7.20
C PRO A 42 7.84 44.99 -8.35
N TYR A 43 6.86 44.36 -9.00
CA TYR A 43 6.20 44.89 -10.21
C TYR A 43 4.72 45.16 -10.01
N ILE A 44 4.07 44.48 -9.07
CA ILE A 44 2.65 44.60 -8.78
C ILE A 44 2.41 44.49 -7.28
N ASP A 45 1.46 45.28 -6.78
CA ASP A 45 0.97 45.16 -5.41
C ASP A 45 -0.04 44.01 -5.33
N MET A 46 0.09 43.19 -4.29
CA MET A 46 -0.81 42.06 -4.03
C MET A 46 -1.52 42.27 -2.70
N CYS A 47 -2.80 41.96 -2.67
CA CYS A 47 -3.55 41.86 -1.41
C CYS A 47 -3.00 40.71 -0.54
N SER A 48 -3.32 40.74 0.75
CA SER A 48 -3.02 39.63 1.66
C SER A 48 -3.62 38.32 1.12
N PRO A 49 -2.89 37.19 1.22
CA PRO A 49 -3.41 35.90 0.80
C PRO A 49 -4.72 35.59 1.52
N THR A 50 -5.74 35.21 0.75
CA THR A 50 -7.04 34.78 1.31
C THR A 50 -6.98 33.35 1.82
N GLU A 51 -6.06 32.53 1.28
CA GLU A 51 -5.91 31.11 1.60
C GLU A 51 -4.43 30.72 1.60
N PHE A 52 -4.04 29.85 2.53
CA PHE A 52 -2.71 29.26 2.60
C PHE A 52 -2.79 27.78 2.26
N THR A 53 -2.21 27.39 1.13
CA THR A 53 -2.14 26.00 0.69
C THR A 53 -0.69 25.56 0.52
N SER A 54 -0.44 24.27 0.77
CA SER A 54 0.85 23.65 0.53
C SER A 54 0.91 23.06 -0.87
N ILE A 55 2.10 23.04 -1.47
CA ILE A 55 2.32 22.32 -2.72
C ILE A 55 2.18 20.83 -2.43
N THR A 56 1.23 20.19 -3.08
CA THR A 56 1.01 18.74 -3.06
C THR A 56 1.20 18.17 -4.46
N PHE A 57 1.25 16.84 -4.56
CA PHE A 57 1.20 16.14 -5.83
C PHE A 57 0.08 15.11 -5.79
N CYS A 58 -0.45 14.79 -6.96
CA CYS A 58 -1.48 13.78 -7.13
C CYS A 58 -0.91 12.63 -7.96
N HIS A 59 -1.34 11.41 -7.65
CA HIS A 59 -1.03 10.21 -8.41
C HIS A 59 -2.32 9.43 -8.68
N GLY A 60 -2.27 8.47 -9.61
CA GLY A 60 -3.38 7.55 -9.84
C GLY A 60 -3.68 6.71 -8.60
N ILE A 61 -4.91 6.22 -8.49
CA ILE A 61 -5.28 5.31 -7.39
C ILE A 61 -4.41 4.06 -7.52
N PRO A 62 -3.68 3.65 -6.45
CA PRO A 62 -2.82 2.48 -6.50
C PRO A 62 -3.64 1.21 -6.77
N ASN A 63 -3.10 0.31 -7.58
CA ASN A 63 -3.73 -0.96 -7.87
C ASN A 63 -3.56 -1.97 -6.72
N PRO A 64 -4.55 -2.85 -6.49
CA PRO A 64 -4.42 -3.93 -5.53
C PRO A 64 -3.43 -5.00 -6.02
N ILE A 65 -2.58 -5.48 -5.12
CA ILE A 65 -1.60 -6.53 -5.41
C ILE A 65 -2.30 -7.90 -5.41
N LEU A 66 -2.59 -8.42 -6.60
CA LEU A 66 -3.16 -9.74 -6.80
C LEU A 66 -2.06 -10.77 -7.06
N SER A 67 -1.76 -11.59 -6.05
CA SER A 67 -0.82 -12.71 -6.18
C SER A 67 -1.46 -13.99 -5.65
N TRP A 68 -1.21 -15.13 -6.30
CA TRP A 68 -1.61 -16.44 -5.77
C TRP A 68 -1.00 -16.72 -4.39
N LYS A 69 0.16 -16.11 -4.10
CA LYS A 69 0.85 -16.21 -2.81
C LYS A 69 0.08 -15.53 -1.67
N SER A 70 -0.90 -14.68 -1.98
CA SER A 70 -1.72 -13.97 -0.98
C SER A 70 -2.51 -14.91 -0.07
N ILE A 71 -2.78 -16.14 -0.52
CA ILE A 71 -3.43 -17.19 0.28
C ILE A 71 -2.64 -17.50 1.56
N PHE A 72 -1.31 -17.33 1.55
CA PHE A 72 -0.44 -17.61 2.70
C PHE A 72 -0.12 -16.39 3.57
N TRP A 73 -0.51 -15.18 3.15
CA TRP A 73 -0.31 -13.95 3.91
C TRP A 73 -1.10 -13.81 5.23
N PRO A 74 -2.26 -14.48 5.45
CA PRO A 74 -3.01 -14.38 6.70
C PRO A 74 -2.21 -14.74 7.95
N PHE A 75 -1.22 -15.61 7.81
CA PHE A 75 -0.36 -16.05 8.89
C PHE A 75 1.10 -15.75 8.59
N SER A 76 1.82 -15.30 9.61
CA SER A 76 3.27 -15.09 9.52
C SER A 76 4.00 -16.42 9.26
N PRO A 77 5.20 -16.40 8.65
CA PRO A 77 6.02 -17.60 8.50
C PRO A 77 6.26 -18.33 9.83
N LEU A 78 6.41 -17.59 10.93
CA LEU A 78 6.56 -18.16 12.27
C LEU A 78 5.34 -18.95 12.71
N THR A 79 4.14 -18.44 12.44
CA THR A 79 2.87 -19.11 12.77
C THR A 79 2.75 -20.45 12.03
N TRP A 80 3.18 -20.51 10.76
CA TRP A 80 3.22 -21.76 10.00
C TRP A 80 4.19 -22.78 10.60
N ILE A 81 5.38 -22.34 11.04
CA ILE A 81 6.36 -23.21 11.70
C ILE A 81 5.77 -23.76 13.02
N VAL A 82 5.17 -22.90 13.85
CA VAL A 82 4.54 -23.32 15.11
C VAL A 82 3.40 -24.31 14.85
N PHE A 83 2.57 -24.06 13.84
CA PHE A 83 1.50 -24.98 13.44
C PHE A 83 2.05 -26.36 13.06
N LEU A 84 3.09 -26.43 12.23
CA LEU A 84 3.72 -27.70 11.84
C LEU A 84 4.29 -28.45 13.05
N ASN A 85 4.88 -27.74 14.01
CA ASN A 85 5.36 -28.34 15.26
C ASN A 85 4.21 -28.90 16.11
N ILE A 86 3.10 -28.17 16.23
CA ILE A 86 1.90 -28.61 16.96
C ILE A 86 1.28 -29.85 16.29
N VAL A 87 1.21 -29.88 14.96
CA VAL A 87 0.75 -31.05 14.19
C VAL A 87 1.66 -32.27 14.48
N GLY A 88 2.98 -32.09 14.42
CA GLY A 88 3.95 -33.15 14.72
C GLY A 88 3.81 -33.67 16.15
N ALA A 89 3.72 -32.76 17.14
CA ALA A 89 3.50 -33.12 18.54
C ALA A 89 2.19 -33.90 18.74
N THR A 90 1.11 -33.49 18.06
CA THR A 90 -0.19 -34.16 18.15
C THR A 90 -0.13 -35.60 17.60
N ILE A 91 0.59 -35.82 16.49
CA ILE A 91 0.81 -37.17 15.94
C ILE A 91 1.53 -38.06 16.97
N VAL A 92 2.59 -37.55 17.60
CA VAL A 92 3.36 -38.29 18.62
C VAL A 92 2.50 -38.58 19.84
N ILE A 93 1.76 -37.60 20.36
CA ILE A 93 0.89 -37.77 21.52
C ILE A 93 -0.21 -38.79 21.22
N LEU A 94 -0.88 -38.70 20.06
CA LEU A 94 -1.87 -39.70 19.64
C LEU A 94 -1.27 -41.10 19.58
N LYS A 95 -0.02 -41.24 19.10
CA LYS A 95 0.67 -42.54 19.12
C LYS A 95 0.87 -43.07 20.52
N ILE A 96 1.39 -42.26 21.43
CA ILE A 96 1.60 -42.65 22.82
C ILE A 96 0.28 -43.08 23.47
N VAL A 97 -0.80 -42.29 23.28
CA VAL A 97 -2.13 -42.59 23.83
C VAL A 97 -2.69 -43.90 23.25
N THR A 98 -2.53 -44.16 21.95
CA THR A 98 -3.02 -45.43 21.35
C THR A 98 -2.24 -46.65 21.82
N ILE A 99 -0.93 -46.54 22.07
CA ILE A 99 -0.11 -47.60 22.65
C ILE A 99 -0.52 -47.85 24.11
N PHE A 100 -0.74 -46.79 24.89
CA PHE A 100 -1.19 -46.90 26.27
C PHE A 100 -2.57 -47.53 26.36
N ALA A 101 -3.53 -47.08 25.53
CA ALA A 101 -4.87 -47.65 25.45
C ALA A 101 -4.88 -49.12 25.01
N ALA A 102 -3.90 -49.55 24.20
CA ALA A 102 -3.73 -50.95 23.85
C ALA A 102 -3.26 -51.80 25.04
N LYS A 103 -2.34 -51.26 25.86
CA LYS A 103 -1.85 -51.95 27.07
C LYS A 103 -2.92 -52.06 28.16
N VAL A 104 -3.72 -51.01 28.38
CA VAL A 104 -4.71 -50.96 29.46
C VAL A 104 -6.02 -51.65 29.09
N TYR A 105 -6.54 -51.39 27.88
CA TYR A 105 -7.87 -51.86 27.47
C TYR A 105 -7.84 -53.01 26.45
N GLY A 106 -6.66 -53.55 26.13
CA GLY A 106 -6.51 -54.63 25.13
C GLY A 106 -6.92 -54.21 23.70
N THR A 107 -6.90 -52.92 23.40
CA THR A 107 -7.32 -52.40 22.09
C THR A 107 -6.22 -52.55 21.03
N LYS A 108 -6.59 -52.62 19.74
CA LYS A 108 -5.62 -52.69 18.64
C LYS A 108 -4.92 -51.34 18.46
N VAL A 109 -3.59 -51.33 18.53
CA VAL A 109 -2.75 -50.16 18.24
C VAL A 109 -2.97 -49.70 16.80
N TRP A 110 -3.07 -48.40 16.59
CA TRP A 110 -3.20 -47.82 15.26
C TRP A 110 -1.88 -47.84 14.50
N SER A 111 -1.92 -48.18 13.21
CA SER A 111 -0.74 -48.10 12.33
C SER A 111 -0.26 -46.65 12.16
N SER A 112 1.05 -46.43 11.98
CA SER A 112 1.64 -45.09 11.81
C SER A 112 1.01 -44.30 10.68
N SER A 113 0.84 -44.92 9.51
CA SER A 113 0.17 -44.30 8.37
C SER A 113 -1.28 -43.94 8.66
N PHE A 114 -1.98 -44.74 9.48
CA PHE A 114 -3.36 -44.47 9.85
C PHE A 114 -3.49 -43.25 10.78
N THR A 115 -2.58 -43.07 11.74
CA THR A 115 -2.60 -41.87 12.61
C THR A 115 -2.30 -40.60 11.83
N ILE A 116 -1.35 -40.66 10.88
CA ILE A 116 -1.05 -39.53 9.99
C ILE A 116 -2.27 -39.21 9.13
N TRP A 117 -2.91 -40.24 8.55
CA TRP A 117 -4.13 -40.06 7.76
C TRP A 117 -5.26 -39.41 8.58
N VAL A 118 -5.48 -39.86 9.82
CA VAL A 118 -6.49 -39.26 10.70
C VAL A 118 -6.20 -37.78 10.98
N ILE A 119 -4.94 -37.43 11.26
CA ILE A 119 -4.55 -36.03 11.47
C ILE A 119 -4.72 -35.21 10.18
N LEU A 120 -4.28 -35.72 9.04
CA LEU A 120 -4.45 -35.04 7.76
C LEU A 120 -5.93 -34.82 7.41
N SER A 121 -6.77 -35.85 7.55
CA SER A 121 -8.22 -35.76 7.37
C SER A 121 -8.85 -34.74 8.32
N SER A 122 -8.39 -34.66 9.56
CA SER A 122 -8.91 -33.68 10.51
C SER A 122 -8.56 -32.24 10.15
N ILE A 123 -7.36 -31.98 9.63
CA ILE A 123 -6.95 -30.66 9.13
C ILE A 123 -7.83 -30.25 7.94
N LEU A 124 -8.16 -31.21 7.08
CA LEU A 124 -9.09 -31.03 5.96
C LEU A 124 -10.57 -31.00 6.39
N GLN A 125 -10.85 -30.99 7.71
CA GLN A 125 -12.21 -31.00 8.28
C GLN A 125 -13.07 -32.18 7.80
N GLN A 126 -12.45 -33.30 7.46
CA GLN A 126 -13.14 -34.51 7.07
C GLN A 126 -13.53 -35.34 8.29
N ASN A 127 -14.64 -36.09 8.15
CA ASN A 127 -15.13 -36.97 9.20
C ASN A 127 -14.11 -38.08 9.52
N VAL A 128 -13.77 -38.21 10.80
CA VAL A 128 -12.94 -39.29 11.31
C VAL A 128 -13.83 -40.46 11.75
N ARG A 129 -13.38 -41.71 11.55
CA ARG A 129 -14.11 -42.90 12.01
C ARG A 129 -14.29 -42.90 13.54
N LYS A 130 -15.38 -43.53 14.00
CA LYS A 130 -15.78 -43.59 15.41
C LYS A 130 -14.67 -44.17 16.31
N LEU A 131 -14.32 -43.43 17.36
CA LEU A 131 -13.30 -43.78 18.33
C LEU A 131 -13.83 -44.70 19.43
N ARG A 132 -12.99 -45.62 19.89
CA ARG A 132 -13.38 -46.71 20.82
C ARG A 132 -13.20 -46.36 22.30
N THR A 133 -12.21 -45.53 22.67
CA THR A 133 -11.88 -45.19 24.07
C THR A 133 -12.17 -43.73 24.41
N TRP A 134 -12.37 -43.43 25.70
CA TRP A 134 -12.66 -42.06 26.17
C TRP A 134 -11.44 -41.14 26.03
N ASP A 135 -10.25 -41.63 26.38
CA ASP A 135 -9.00 -40.87 26.33
C ASP A 135 -8.69 -40.33 24.92
N THR A 136 -8.91 -41.18 23.91
CA THR A 136 -8.70 -40.80 22.50
C THR A 136 -9.76 -39.82 21.99
N ARG A 137 -10.99 -39.88 22.54
CA ARG A 137 -12.06 -38.92 22.23
C ARG A 137 -11.74 -37.55 22.80
N CYS A 138 -11.39 -37.44 24.08
CA CYS A 138 -11.05 -36.15 24.69
C CYS A 138 -9.90 -35.46 23.95
N LEU A 139 -8.85 -36.22 23.60
CA LEU A 139 -7.72 -35.66 22.85
C LEU A 139 -8.15 -35.18 21.46
N LEU A 140 -8.89 -35.99 20.70
CA LEU A 140 -9.35 -35.58 19.36
C LEU A 140 -10.37 -34.44 19.40
N THR A 141 -11.22 -34.37 20.43
CA THR A 141 -12.12 -33.24 20.62
C THR A 141 -11.36 -31.95 20.88
N SER A 142 -10.33 -31.97 21.75
CA SER A 142 -9.47 -30.79 21.98
C SER A 142 -8.72 -30.38 20.70
N TRP A 143 -8.25 -31.36 19.92
CA TRP A 143 -7.61 -31.14 18.62
C TRP A 143 -8.56 -30.51 17.60
N PHE A 144 -9.80 -30.99 17.51
CA PHE A 144 -10.81 -30.42 16.62
C PHE A 144 -11.20 -29.00 17.04
N LEU A 145 -11.35 -28.73 18.33
CA LEU A 145 -11.60 -27.37 18.82
C LEU A 145 -10.45 -26.43 18.43
N PHE A 146 -9.20 -26.87 18.61
CA PHE A 146 -8.03 -26.11 18.17
C PHE A 146 -8.06 -25.84 16.66
N LEU A 147 -8.32 -26.86 15.83
CA LEU A 147 -8.40 -26.71 14.38
C LEU A 147 -9.54 -25.79 13.93
N VAL A 148 -10.70 -25.85 14.58
CA VAL A 148 -11.83 -24.95 14.30
C VAL A 148 -11.41 -23.51 14.60
N LEU A 149 -10.87 -23.24 15.79
CA LEU A 149 -10.41 -21.89 16.14
C LEU A 149 -9.34 -21.37 15.18
N LEU A 150 -8.35 -22.21 14.85
CA LEU A 150 -7.28 -21.84 13.93
C LEU A 150 -7.80 -21.55 12.52
N THR A 151 -8.71 -22.38 12.00
CA THR A 151 -9.28 -22.18 10.66
C THR A 151 -10.15 -20.93 10.62
N GLN A 152 -10.94 -20.67 11.68
CA GLN A 152 -11.73 -19.45 11.77
C GLN A 152 -10.85 -18.20 11.81
N ALA A 153 -9.76 -18.22 12.59
CA ALA A 153 -8.79 -17.12 12.60
C ALA A 153 -8.14 -16.90 11.23
N PHE A 154 -7.76 -17.99 10.55
CA PHE A 154 -7.20 -17.93 9.20
C PHE A 154 -8.18 -17.32 8.20
N LEU A 155 -9.43 -17.81 8.19
CA LEU A 155 -10.48 -17.34 7.29
C LEU A 155 -10.84 -15.88 7.56
N SER A 156 -10.91 -15.47 8.82
CA SER A 156 -11.17 -14.07 9.20
C SER A 156 -10.09 -13.13 8.66
N ASN A 157 -8.82 -13.50 8.85
CA ASN A 157 -7.70 -12.69 8.34
C ASN A 157 -7.66 -12.68 6.81
N LEU A 158 -7.87 -13.84 6.17
CA LEU A 158 -7.95 -13.95 4.71
C LEU A 158 -9.08 -13.09 4.14
N PHE A 159 -10.26 -13.11 4.78
CA PHE A 159 -11.38 -12.26 4.39
C PHE A 159 -11.04 -10.78 4.53
N GLY A 160 -10.33 -10.38 5.59
CA GLY A 160 -9.79 -9.03 5.74
C GLY A 160 -8.92 -8.59 4.56
N PHE A 161 -8.06 -9.48 4.05
CA PHE A 161 -7.25 -9.21 2.85
C PHE A 161 -8.08 -9.12 1.56
N PHE A 162 -9.21 -9.83 1.46
CA PHE A 162 -10.09 -9.70 0.29
C PHE A 162 -10.93 -8.43 0.32
N VAL A 163 -11.32 -7.96 1.50
CA VAL A 163 -12.04 -6.68 1.66
C VAL A 163 -11.10 -5.50 1.44
N SER A 164 -9.88 -5.58 1.98
CA SER A 164 -8.86 -4.54 1.85
C SER A 164 -7.56 -5.14 1.32
N PRO A 165 -7.45 -5.34 -0.01
CA PRO A 165 -6.22 -5.86 -0.60
C PRO A 165 -5.06 -4.89 -0.37
N PRO A 166 -3.84 -5.40 -0.14
CA PRO A 166 -2.67 -4.55 -0.07
C PRO A 166 -2.48 -3.85 -1.42
N LEU A 167 -2.21 -2.56 -1.36
CA LEU A 167 -2.04 -1.70 -2.52
C LEU A 167 -0.58 -1.65 -2.92
N GLU A 168 -0.32 -1.42 -4.21
CA GLU A 168 1.03 -1.17 -4.69
C GLU A 168 1.65 0.06 -4.01
N PHE A 169 2.98 0.07 -3.90
CA PHE A 169 3.69 1.20 -3.33
C PHE A 169 3.57 2.41 -4.25
N VAL A 170 3.05 3.51 -3.72
CA VAL A 170 3.02 4.82 -4.37
C VAL A 170 3.56 5.85 -3.39
N PRO A 171 4.46 6.75 -3.81
CA PRO A 171 5.08 7.73 -2.91
C PRO A 171 4.02 8.65 -2.31
N ASN A 172 3.99 8.75 -0.99
CA ASN A 172 3.12 9.68 -0.27
C ASN A 172 3.83 10.98 0.10
N THR A 173 5.18 10.97 0.06
CA THR A 173 6.00 12.14 0.39
C THR A 173 6.90 12.56 -0.77
N PHE A 174 7.30 13.83 -0.78
CA PHE A 174 8.28 14.33 -1.75
C PHE A 174 9.64 13.65 -1.62
N GLN A 175 10.00 13.14 -0.44
CA GLN A 175 11.25 12.40 -0.23
C GLN A 175 11.19 11.00 -0.84
N GLU A 176 10.05 10.31 -0.68
CA GLU A 176 9.80 9.04 -1.37
C GLU A 176 9.76 9.26 -2.88
N LEU A 177 9.08 10.30 -3.35
CA LEU A 177 9.03 10.66 -4.77
C LEU A 177 10.45 10.93 -5.32
N ALA A 178 11.30 11.63 -4.56
CA ALA A 178 12.68 11.92 -4.94
C ALA A 178 13.55 10.65 -5.06
N THR A 179 13.24 9.59 -4.32
CA THR A 179 14.00 8.32 -4.33
C THR A 179 13.41 7.31 -5.32
N SER A 180 12.10 7.30 -5.51
CA SER A 180 11.37 6.32 -6.33
C SER A 180 11.55 6.48 -7.84
N ASP A 181 11.28 5.47 -8.66
CA ASP A 181 11.40 5.59 -10.12
C ASP A 181 10.22 6.30 -10.82
N PHE A 182 9.29 6.87 -10.06
CA PHE A 182 8.14 7.59 -10.61
C PHE A 182 8.56 8.88 -11.32
N LEU A 183 7.99 9.08 -12.51
CA LEU A 183 8.08 10.33 -13.25
C LEU A 183 7.03 11.31 -12.73
N ALA A 184 7.37 12.59 -12.68
CA ALA A 184 6.48 13.63 -12.23
C ALA A 184 6.17 14.63 -13.36
N GLY A 185 4.94 15.14 -13.38
CA GLY A 185 4.51 16.19 -14.30
C GLY A 185 4.37 17.53 -13.56
N ILE A 186 4.68 18.64 -14.24
CA ILE A 186 4.45 19.99 -13.71
C ILE A 186 3.98 20.92 -14.83
N THR A 187 3.07 21.84 -14.51
CA THR A 187 2.61 22.84 -15.48
C THR A 187 3.76 23.75 -15.88
N TYR A 188 4.14 23.67 -17.17
CA TYR A 188 5.23 24.46 -17.71
C TYR A 188 4.94 25.97 -17.56
N LYS A 189 5.95 26.74 -17.13
CA LYS A 189 5.87 28.19 -16.89
C LYS A 189 4.92 28.65 -15.77
N GLY A 190 4.32 27.74 -14.98
CA GLY A 190 3.52 28.08 -13.81
C GLY A 190 4.34 28.66 -12.64
N ALA A 191 3.65 29.18 -11.61
CA ALA A 191 4.29 29.68 -10.39
C ALA A 191 5.01 28.56 -9.62
N VAL A 192 4.40 27.38 -9.54
CA VAL A 192 5.01 26.19 -8.92
C VAL A 192 6.27 25.77 -9.67
N TYR A 193 6.26 25.80 -11.01
CA TYR A 193 7.47 25.55 -11.81
C TYR A 193 8.61 26.53 -11.46
N GLN A 194 8.29 27.81 -11.27
CA GLN A 194 9.28 28.82 -10.89
C GLN A 194 9.80 28.62 -9.47
N PHE A 195 8.97 28.13 -8.55
CA PHE A 195 9.39 27.75 -7.20
C PHE A 195 10.43 26.62 -7.25
N PHE A 196 10.14 25.53 -7.96
CA PHE A 196 11.09 24.41 -8.08
C PHE A 196 12.35 24.78 -8.89
N SER A 197 12.24 25.62 -9.93
CA SER A 197 13.41 26.06 -10.71
C SER A 197 14.37 26.95 -9.92
N ASN A 198 13.85 27.66 -8.92
CA ASN A 198 14.64 28.53 -8.04
C ASN A 198 15.10 27.83 -6.77
N ALA A 199 14.83 26.53 -6.63
CA ALA A 199 15.24 25.76 -5.46
C ALA A 199 16.78 25.69 -5.37
N LYS A 200 17.30 25.64 -4.14
CA LYS A 200 18.74 25.46 -3.91
C LYS A 200 19.15 24.04 -4.33
N LYS A 201 20.28 23.94 -5.05
CA LYS A 201 20.85 22.66 -5.49
C LYS A 201 21.11 21.73 -4.31
N GLY A 202 20.84 20.45 -4.48
CA GLY A 202 21.06 19.42 -3.46
C GLY A 202 19.94 19.26 -2.43
N THR A 203 18.89 20.06 -2.50
CA THR A 203 17.68 19.88 -1.69
C THR A 203 16.76 18.80 -2.30
N THR A 204 15.87 18.22 -1.50
CA THR A 204 14.85 17.27 -1.99
C THR A 204 14.02 17.87 -3.13
N VAL A 205 13.74 19.19 -3.05
CA VAL A 205 12.99 19.94 -4.06
C VAL A 205 13.73 19.95 -5.42
N ASP A 206 15.05 20.12 -5.41
CA ASP A 206 15.89 20.07 -6.62
C ASP A 206 15.94 18.65 -7.22
N LYS A 207 16.04 17.62 -6.36
CA LYS A 207 15.98 16.21 -6.81
C LYS A 207 14.64 15.87 -7.46
N VAL A 208 13.52 16.33 -6.87
CA VAL A 208 12.19 16.19 -7.46
C VAL A 208 12.10 16.99 -8.76
N PHE A 209 12.71 18.19 -8.82
CA PHE A 209 12.70 19.00 -10.03
C PHE A 209 13.38 18.30 -11.22
N GLY A 210 14.48 17.59 -10.97
CA GLY A 210 15.15 16.76 -11.98
C GLY A 210 14.30 15.64 -12.56
N LYS A 211 13.22 15.23 -11.89
CA LYS A 211 12.27 14.21 -12.38
C LYS A 211 11.13 14.77 -13.23
N PHE A 212 10.93 16.09 -13.22
CA PHE A 212 9.84 16.69 -14.00
C PHE A 212 10.16 16.68 -15.50
N ARG A 213 9.27 16.11 -16.31
CA ARG A 213 9.29 16.33 -17.76
C ARG A 213 8.51 17.59 -18.10
N THR A 214 9.22 18.61 -18.58
CA THR A 214 8.63 19.94 -18.86
C THR A 214 8.03 20.09 -20.25
N ASN A 215 8.31 19.15 -21.17
CA ASN A 215 8.05 19.35 -22.60
C ASN A 215 6.73 18.73 -23.08
N GLU A 216 6.04 17.94 -22.26
CA GLU A 216 4.94 17.10 -22.75
C GLU A 216 3.83 16.96 -21.69
N MET A 217 3.23 18.09 -21.28
CA MET A 217 2.00 18.04 -20.46
C MET A 217 0.91 17.15 -21.08
N ASP A 218 0.90 17.06 -22.41
CA ASP A 218 -0.06 16.24 -23.15
C ASP A 218 0.28 14.74 -23.14
N GLN A 219 1.50 14.29 -22.85
CA GLN A 219 1.82 12.86 -22.88
C GLN A 219 1.71 12.18 -21.51
N CYS A 220 1.91 12.90 -20.41
CA CYS A 220 1.82 12.30 -19.07
C CYS A 220 0.42 11.73 -18.73
N PHE A 221 -0.63 12.20 -19.40
CA PHE A 221 -2.02 11.76 -19.18
C PHE A 221 -2.65 11.08 -20.40
N LYS A 222 -1.91 10.85 -21.50
CA LYS A 222 -2.48 10.28 -22.74
C LYS A 222 -2.76 8.78 -22.69
N ASN A 223 -2.25 8.08 -21.67
CA ASN A 223 -2.37 6.63 -21.52
C ASN A 223 -3.05 6.22 -20.20
N VAL A 224 -3.96 7.06 -19.68
CA VAL A 224 -4.91 6.64 -18.63
C VAL A 224 -6.21 6.24 -19.28
#